data_AF-U4U9U3-F1
#
_entry.id   AF-U4U9U3-F1
#
_cell.length_a   1.000
_cell.length_b   1.000
_cell.length_c   1.000
_cell.angle_alpha   90.00
_cell.angle_beta   90.00
_cell.angle_gamma   90.00
#
_symmetry.space_group_name_H-M   'P 1'
#
loop_
_entity.id
_entity.type
_entity.pdbx_description
1 polymer ?
#
loop_
_entity_poly.entity_id
_entity_poly.type
_entity_poly.pdbx_seq_one_letter_code
_entity_poly.pdbx_strand_id
1 'polypeptide(L)'
;KHLSGSPSGNPDDKSSGNVTALEVWTRINVDTVALTQWNENLRMWLSQTILERLVKEFDLINSSLEKHNMSDIKIGNVGLDRLRKTALTSQVAHFIPSMSTILSFLELHANQQYLTKRIRELSRGGCMSEFKWNGGSKFNGKEWDESLPTDCTIIMHLLSCYLDTQLMPSPNLPDTKAFSGHYYVKATDKMPALTPNSLFIQEVSEKPPHYRVIVGEQIYEMVKGYNNLFHSIVFFIYHVNKLEQGMLGRVNLGRAGVNMLWIIGQKE
;
A
#
# COMPACT_ATOMS: atom_id res chain seq x y z
N LYS A 1 -31.25 -24.01 48.86
CA LYS A 1 -30.12 -23.14 48.47
C LYS A 1 -29.40 -23.82 47.32
N HIS A 2 -29.60 -23.31 46.11
CA HIS A 2 -29.20 -23.92 44.84
C HIS A 2 -27.70 -23.84 44.61
N LEU A 3 -27.12 -24.93 44.10
CA LEU A 3 -25.79 -25.03 43.52
C LEU A 3 -25.86 -24.58 42.05
N SER A 4 -24.98 -23.68 41.64
CA SER A 4 -24.64 -23.36 40.26
C SER A 4 -23.11 -23.36 40.18
N GLY A 5 -22.43 -24.16 39.36
CA GLY A 5 -22.74 -24.53 37.99
C GLY A 5 -21.71 -23.84 37.09
N SER A 6 -20.48 -24.36 37.06
CA SER A 6 -19.41 -23.88 36.20
C SER A 6 -19.68 -24.28 34.74
N PRO A 7 -19.61 -23.38 33.75
CA PRO A 7 -19.69 -23.79 32.36
C PRO A 7 -18.29 -24.21 31.88
N SER A 8 -18.15 -25.51 31.67
CA SER A 8 -17.12 -26.12 30.81
C SER A 8 -17.34 -25.68 29.36
N GLY A 9 -16.42 -24.87 28.83
CA GLY A 9 -16.36 -24.54 27.40
C GLY A 9 -15.73 -25.69 26.61
N ASN A 10 -16.45 -26.18 25.60
CA ASN A 10 -16.01 -27.22 24.68
C ASN A 10 -14.73 -26.81 23.91
N PRO A 11 -13.75 -27.71 23.74
CA PRO A 11 -12.60 -27.50 22.89
C PRO A 11 -12.87 -28.13 21.51
N ASP A 12 -13.69 -27.49 20.68
CA ASP A 12 -13.85 -27.90 19.28
C ASP A 12 -14.11 -26.67 18.41
N ASP A 13 -13.05 -25.91 18.15
CA ASP A 13 -13.00 -25.07 16.96
C ASP A 13 -11.74 -25.44 16.18
N LYS A 14 -11.96 -25.98 14.98
CA LYS A 14 -10.92 -26.54 14.12
C LYS A 14 -9.96 -25.43 13.73
N SER A 15 -8.72 -25.55 14.21
CA SER A 15 -7.58 -24.72 13.84
C SER A 15 -7.31 -24.84 12.32
N SER A 16 -7.89 -23.93 11.55
CA SER A 16 -7.37 -23.61 10.22
C SER A 16 -5.93 -23.15 10.43
N GLY A 17 -4.97 -23.90 9.88
CA GLY A 17 -3.56 -23.84 10.24
C GLY A 17 -2.92 -22.48 10.00
N ASN A 18 -2.93 -21.63 11.02
CA ASN A 18 -2.21 -20.36 11.04
C ASN A 18 -0.70 -20.66 11.01
N VAL A 19 -0.03 -20.27 9.94
CA VAL A 19 1.43 -20.37 9.84
C VAL A 19 2.05 -19.22 10.61
N THR A 20 2.98 -19.50 11.52
CA THR A 20 3.66 -18.44 12.29
C THR A 20 4.61 -17.65 11.39
N ALA A 21 4.77 -16.36 11.65
CA ALA A 21 5.46 -15.42 10.77
C ALA A 21 6.89 -15.78 10.37
N LEU A 22 7.65 -16.47 11.22
CA LEU A 22 9.01 -16.90 10.92
C LEU A 22 9.03 -18.20 10.11
N GLU A 23 8.06 -19.08 10.33
CA GLU A 23 7.91 -20.31 9.57
C GLU A 23 7.49 -20.05 8.12
N VAL A 24 6.79 -18.94 7.86
CA VAL A 24 6.32 -18.58 6.51
C VAL A 24 7.47 -18.60 5.49
N TRP A 25 8.59 -17.94 5.81
CA TRP A 25 9.74 -17.82 4.90
C TRP A 25 10.56 -19.11 4.82
N THR A 26 10.75 -19.80 5.95
CA THR A 26 11.48 -21.07 6.00
C THR A 26 10.78 -22.15 5.16
N ARG A 27 9.43 -22.20 5.18
CA ARG A 27 8.65 -23.18 4.39
C ARG A 27 8.82 -23.02 2.89
N ILE A 28 9.19 -21.83 2.42
CA ILE A 28 9.45 -21.53 1.01
C ILE A 28 10.95 -21.42 0.68
N ASN A 29 11.82 -21.89 1.59
CA ASN A 29 13.28 -21.88 1.45
C ASN A 29 13.86 -20.48 1.22
N VAL A 30 13.27 -19.45 1.83
CA VAL A 30 13.82 -18.09 1.84
C VAL A 30 14.52 -17.87 3.17
N ASP A 31 15.84 -17.73 3.13
CA ASP A 31 16.63 -17.42 4.32
C ASP A 31 16.56 -15.93 4.72
N THR A 32 17.11 -15.63 5.89
CA THR A 32 17.08 -14.27 6.44
C THR A 32 17.90 -13.27 5.62
N VAL A 33 18.98 -13.71 4.96
CA VAL A 33 19.85 -12.85 4.14
C VAL A 33 19.10 -12.42 2.89
N ALA A 34 18.46 -13.37 2.20
CA ALA A 34 17.60 -13.11 1.05
C ALA A 34 16.45 -12.19 1.43
N LEU A 35 15.77 -12.45 2.56
CA LEU A 35 14.65 -11.63 3.01
C LEU A 35 15.07 -10.19 3.35
N THR A 36 16.24 -10.00 3.98
CA THR A 36 16.80 -8.66 4.22
C THR A 36 17.06 -7.94 2.90
N GLN A 37 17.67 -8.60 1.92
CA GLN A 37 17.91 -8.02 0.60
C GLN A 37 16.61 -7.67 -0.12
N TRP A 38 15.59 -8.54 -0.05
CA TRP A 38 14.29 -8.30 -0.68
C TRP A 38 13.56 -7.12 -0.05
N ASN A 39 13.66 -6.94 1.27
CA ASN A 39 13.11 -5.80 1.98
C ASN A 39 13.80 -4.49 1.56
N GLU A 40 15.14 -4.49 1.47
CA GLU A 40 15.89 -3.35 0.93
C GLU A 40 15.50 -3.03 -0.51
N ASN A 41 15.43 -4.03 -1.38
CA ASN A 41 15.03 -3.86 -2.77
C ASN A 41 13.62 -3.27 -2.88
N LEU A 42 12.66 -3.74 -2.07
CA LEU A 42 11.30 -3.20 -2.05
C LEU A 42 11.31 -1.72 -1.65
N ARG A 43 12.08 -1.34 -0.63
CA ARG A 43 12.19 0.07 -0.19
C ARG A 43 12.78 0.95 -1.28
N MET A 44 13.83 0.49 -1.94
CA MET A 44 14.43 1.17 -3.09
C MET A 44 13.40 1.33 -4.22
N TRP A 45 12.66 0.28 -4.54
CA TRP A 45 11.63 0.31 -5.57
C TRP A 45 10.50 1.29 -5.22
N LEU A 46 9.97 1.25 -4.00
CA LEU A 46 8.93 2.17 -3.51
C LEU A 46 9.40 3.63 -3.56
N SER A 47 10.62 3.89 -3.10
CA SER A 47 11.22 5.23 -3.11
C SER A 47 11.33 5.78 -4.54
N GLN A 48 12.00 5.04 -5.43
CA GLN A 48 12.36 5.54 -6.76
C GLN A 48 11.20 5.50 -7.75
N THR A 49 10.32 4.50 -7.63
CA THR A 49 9.23 4.29 -8.60
C THR A 49 7.98 5.06 -8.22
N ILE A 50 7.68 5.19 -6.92
CA ILE A 50 6.45 5.83 -6.45
C ILE A 50 6.76 7.17 -5.81
N LEU A 51 7.47 7.19 -4.68
CA LEU A 51 7.59 8.38 -3.84
C LEU A 51 8.28 9.55 -4.56
N GLU A 52 9.47 9.33 -5.12
CA GLU A 52 10.22 10.37 -5.82
C GLU A 52 9.51 10.87 -7.07
N ARG A 53 8.86 9.98 -7.83
CA ARG A 53 8.09 10.37 -9.02
C ARG A 53 6.87 11.19 -8.64
N LEU A 54 6.17 10.78 -7.59
CA LEU A 54 5.00 11.49 -7.08
C LEU A 54 5.35 12.88 -6.58
N VAL A 55 6.46 13.02 -5.85
CA VAL A 55 6.95 14.32 -5.39
C VAL A 55 7.32 15.22 -6.56
N LYS A 56 8.03 14.70 -7.57
CA LYS A 56 8.32 15.43 -8.81
C LYS A 56 7.04 15.88 -9.52
N GLU A 57 6.04 15.01 -9.60
CA GLU A 57 4.75 15.34 -10.20
C GLU A 57 4.01 16.44 -9.43
N PHE A 58 4.05 16.42 -8.08
CA PHE A 58 3.50 17.52 -7.27
C PHE A 58 4.16 18.86 -7.62
N ASP A 59 5.48 18.87 -7.78
CA ASP A 59 6.24 20.08 -8.10
C ASP A 59 5.96 20.57 -9.53
N LEU A 60 5.84 19.66 -10.49
CA LEU A 60 5.46 19.97 -11.87
C LEU A 60 4.05 20.56 -11.94
N ILE A 61 3.08 19.96 -11.26
CA ILE A 61 1.69 20.45 -11.21
C ILE A 61 1.65 21.83 -10.56
N ASN A 62 2.27 22.01 -9.40
CA ASN A 62 2.31 23.30 -8.70
C ASN A 62 2.94 24.40 -9.56
N SER A 63 4.05 24.08 -10.25
CA SER A 63 4.70 25.01 -11.18
C SER A 63 3.82 25.34 -12.39
N SER A 64 3.07 24.36 -12.90
CA SER A 64 2.15 24.53 -14.02
C SER A 64 0.95 25.42 -13.66
N LEU A 65 0.37 25.23 -12.47
CA LEU A 65 -0.69 26.10 -11.93
C LEU A 65 -0.20 27.54 -11.76
N GLU A 66 1.01 27.72 -11.23
CA GLU A 66 1.60 29.05 -11.05
C GLU A 66 1.81 29.77 -12.38
N LYS A 67 2.30 29.08 -13.42
CA LYS A 67 2.46 29.64 -14.78
C LYS A 67 1.14 30.09 -15.41
N HIS A 68 0.02 29.53 -14.98
CA HIS A 68 -1.32 29.88 -15.46
C HIS A 68 -2.08 30.81 -14.50
N ASN A 69 -1.37 31.53 -13.63
CA ASN A 69 -1.91 32.49 -12.65
C ASN A 69 -2.84 31.86 -11.58
N MET A 70 -2.64 30.58 -11.25
CA MET A 70 -3.39 29.84 -10.22
C MET A 70 -2.51 29.56 -8.99
N SER A 71 -1.68 30.54 -8.60
CA SER A 71 -0.67 30.39 -7.55
C SER A 71 -1.23 30.14 -6.15
N ASP A 72 -2.51 30.44 -5.94
CA ASP A 72 -3.25 30.22 -4.70
C ASP A 72 -3.78 28.77 -4.56
N ILE A 73 -3.60 27.95 -5.59
CA ILE A 73 -3.96 26.53 -5.62
C ILE A 73 -2.66 25.72 -5.74
N LYS A 74 -2.21 25.16 -4.61
CA LYS A 74 -1.03 24.29 -4.57
C LYS A 74 -1.34 22.99 -3.84
N ILE A 75 -0.90 21.87 -4.42
CA ILE A 75 -0.89 20.57 -3.76
C ILE A 75 -0.15 20.71 -2.43
N GLY A 76 -0.82 20.26 -1.37
CA GLY A 76 -0.33 20.37 -0.01
C GLY A 76 -0.78 21.64 0.71
N ASN A 77 -1.21 22.69 0.01
CA ASN A 77 -1.61 23.95 0.66
C ASN A 77 -3.13 24.11 0.74
N VAL A 78 -3.86 23.58 -0.24
CA VAL A 78 -5.33 23.63 -0.28
C VAL A 78 -5.94 22.25 -0.02
N GLY A 79 -7.21 22.23 0.40
CA GLY A 79 -7.95 20.99 0.61
C GLY A 79 -8.24 20.23 -0.69
N LEU A 80 -8.46 18.92 -0.55
CA LEU A 80 -8.66 18.00 -1.68
C LEU A 80 -9.87 18.38 -2.56
N ASP A 81 -10.97 18.86 -1.96
CA ASP A 81 -12.15 19.28 -2.72
C ASP A 81 -11.86 20.45 -3.67
N ARG A 82 -10.99 21.38 -3.24
CA ARG A 82 -10.56 22.50 -4.07
C ARG A 82 -9.73 21.99 -5.24
N LEU A 83 -8.77 21.10 -4.98
CA LEU A 83 -7.97 20.46 -6.04
C LEU A 83 -8.85 19.71 -7.05
N ARG A 84 -9.87 18.99 -6.57
CA ARG A 84 -10.83 18.26 -7.41
C ARG A 84 -11.63 19.18 -8.31
N LYS A 85 -12.19 20.27 -7.75
CA LYS A 85 -12.91 21.28 -8.55
C LYS A 85 -12.00 21.93 -9.59
N THR A 86 -10.76 22.22 -9.22
CA THR A 86 -9.76 22.77 -10.15
C THR A 86 -9.44 21.80 -11.29
N ALA A 87 -9.23 20.51 -11.00
CA ALA A 87 -8.94 19.48 -12.00
C ALA A 87 -10.05 19.32 -13.05
N LEU A 88 -11.31 19.57 -12.66
CA LEU A 88 -12.48 19.49 -13.55
C LEU A 88 -12.65 20.70 -14.47
N THR A 89 -11.92 21.79 -14.24
CA THR A 89 -11.97 22.94 -15.15
C THR A 89 -11.35 22.57 -16.50
N SER A 90 -12.04 22.92 -17.60
CA SER A 90 -11.59 22.59 -18.97
C SER A 90 -10.16 23.03 -19.24
N GLN A 91 -9.77 24.20 -18.73
CA GLN A 91 -8.41 24.72 -18.87
C GLN A 91 -7.40 23.78 -18.20
N VAL A 92 -7.57 23.46 -16.91
CA VAL A 92 -6.62 22.61 -16.15
C VAL A 92 -6.58 21.20 -16.70
N ALA A 93 -7.73 20.63 -17.08
CA ALA A 93 -7.78 19.31 -17.70
C ALA A 93 -6.93 19.22 -18.97
N HIS A 94 -6.80 20.32 -19.72
CA HIS A 94 -5.99 20.38 -20.92
C HIS A 94 -4.48 20.49 -20.64
N PHE A 95 -4.05 21.39 -19.74
CA PHE A 95 -2.62 21.63 -19.51
C PHE A 95 -2.01 20.83 -18.34
N ILE A 96 -2.85 20.18 -17.51
CA ILE A 96 -2.44 19.24 -16.44
C ILE A 96 -3.31 17.97 -16.46
N PRO A 97 -3.19 17.13 -17.49
CA PRO A 97 -3.99 15.89 -17.57
C PRO A 97 -3.69 14.93 -16.41
N SER A 98 -2.49 14.96 -15.84
CA SER A 98 -2.07 14.11 -14.70
C SER A 98 -2.75 14.47 -13.38
N MET A 99 -3.41 15.63 -13.29
CA MET A 99 -4.06 16.11 -12.06
C MET A 99 -5.08 15.08 -11.52
N SER A 100 -5.90 14.52 -12.40
CA SER A 100 -6.92 13.53 -12.03
C SER A 100 -6.33 12.28 -11.40
N THR A 101 -5.20 11.79 -11.92
CA THR A 101 -4.47 10.65 -11.36
C THR A 101 -3.88 10.99 -9.99
N ILE A 102 -3.32 12.19 -9.83
CA ILE A 102 -2.73 12.65 -8.58
C ILE A 102 -3.74 12.77 -7.45
N LEU A 103 -4.99 13.15 -7.74
CA LEU A 103 -6.04 13.24 -6.73
C LEU A 103 -6.21 11.92 -5.97
N SER A 104 -6.13 10.76 -6.64
CA SER A 104 -6.25 9.45 -5.97
C SER A 104 -5.14 9.22 -4.94
N PHE A 105 -3.91 9.67 -5.19
CA PHE A 105 -2.83 9.56 -4.21
C PHE A 105 -3.03 10.46 -2.99
N LEU A 106 -3.79 11.55 -3.14
CA LEU A 106 -4.07 12.54 -2.09
C LEU A 106 -5.36 12.23 -1.29
N GLU A 107 -6.15 11.23 -1.69
CA GLU A 107 -7.42 10.84 -1.06
C GLU A 107 -7.28 10.24 0.34
N LEU A 108 -6.06 9.87 0.76
CA LEU A 108 -5.84 9.17 2.02
C LEU A 108 -6.29 9.95 3.24
N HIS A 109 -6.08 11.27 3.26
CA HIS A 109 -6.29 12.06 4.48
C HIS A 109 -6.65 13.51 4.21
N ALA A 110 -7.57 14.08 5.00
CA ALA A 110 -8.04 15.45 4.82
C ALA A 110 -6.95 16.51 5.07
N ASN A 111 -6.00 16.24 5.98
CA ASN A 111 -4.86 17.12 6.23
C ASN A 111 -3.80 17.00 5.12
N GLN A 112 -4.04 17.71 4.01
CA GLN A 112 -3.18 17.70 2.82
C GLN A 112 -1.77 18.24 3.08
N GLN A 113 -1.62 19.23 3.99
CA GLN A 113 -0.31 19.76 4.38
C GLN A 113 0.55 18.67 5.03
N TYR A 114 -0.02 17.92 5.96
CA TYR A 114 0.69 16.81 6.59
C TYR A 114 1.01 15.70 5.59
N LEU A 115 0.01 15.23 4.83
CA LEU A 115 0.17 14.11 3.90
C LEU A 115 1.28 14.40 2.88
N THR A 116 1.22 15.56 2.23
CA THR A 116 2.23 15.94 1.23
C THR A 116 3.61 16.16 1.82
N LYS A 117 3.71 16.77 3.01
CA LYS A 117 4.97 16.86 3.77
C LYS A 117 5.53 15.46 4.04
N ARG A 118 4.70 14.53 4.48
CA ARG A 118 5.16 13.18 4.84
C ARG A 118 5.61 12.37 3.64
N ILE A 119 4.88 12.45 2.52
CA ILE A 119 5.31 11.85 1.24
C ILE A 119 6.68 12.39 0.82
N ARG A 120 6.91 13.70 0.93
CA ARG A 120 8.20 14.32 0.63
C ARG A 120 9.31 13.83 1.54
N GLU A 121 9.06 13.69 2.84
CA GLU A 121 10.05 13.16 3.78
C GLU A 121 10.39 11.69 3.50
N LEU A 122 9.38 10.86 3.22
CA LEU A 122 9.57 9.45 2.88
C LEU A 122 10.33 9.26 1.56
N SER A 123 10.22 10.22 0.62
CA SER A 123 10.96 10.19 -0.65
C SER A 123 12.46 10.48 -0.53
N ARG A 124 12.94 10.96 0.64
CA ARG A 124 14.35 11.33 0.82
C ARG A 124 15.22 10.09 1.02
N GLY A 125 16.45 10.16 0.51
CA GLY A 125 17.48 9.15 0.78
C GLY A 125 17.36 7.84 -0.01
N GLY A 126 16.38 7.70 -0.92
CA GLY A 126 16.30 6.58 -1.86
C GLY A 126 15.85 5.24 -1.29
N CYS A 127 15.80 5.08 0.05
CA CYS A 127 15.47 3.81 0.73
C CYS A 127 14.51 4.02 1.93
N MET A 128 13.73 5.10 1.93
CA MET A 128 12.74 5.39 2.99
C MET A 128 13.33 5.42 4.41
N SER A 129 14.51 6.04 4.60
CA SER A 129 15.22 6.05 5.90
C SER A 129 14.43 6.67 7.05
N GLU A 130 13.52 7.60 6.73
CA GLU A 130 12.67 8.30 7.70
C GLU A 130 11.44 7.49 8.13
N PHE A 131 11.21 6.29 7.59
CA PHE A 131 10.01 5.50 7.80
C PHE A 131 9.78 5.08 9.26
N LYS A 132 8.57 5.31 9.77
CA LYS A 132 8.08 4.98 11.11
C LYS A 132 6.77 4.20 11.01
N TRP A 133 6.86 2.88 11.15
CA TRP A 133 5.76 1.95 10.85
C TRP A 133 4.43 2.24 11.54
N ASN A 134 4.42 2.61 12.83
CA ASN A 134 3.21 2.87 13.62
C ASN A 134 2.97 4.35 13.94
N GLY A 135 3.58 5.24 13.17
CA GLY A 135 3.47 6.67 13.41
C GLY A 135 3.86 7.49 12.21
N GLY A 136 4.34 8.70 12.45
CA GLY A 136 4.82 9.60 11.42
C GLY A 136 5.76 10.65 11.98
N SER A 137 5.81 11.80 11.31
CA SER A 137 6.68 12.90 11.72
C SER A 137 5.93 14.03 12.42
N LYS A 138 6.70 14.88 13.12
CA LYS A 138 6.22 16.11 13.72
C LYS A 138 5.54 17.01 12.68
N PHE A 139 4.43 17.64 13.06
CA PHE A 139 3.66 18.55 12.19
C PHE A 139 3.21 19.79 12.96
N ASN A 140 3.44 20.98 12.38
CA ASN A 140 3.08 22.27 12.99
C ASN A 140 3.48 22.40 14.47
N GLY A 141 4.72 22.01 14.80
CA GLY A 141 5.27 22.10 16.15
C GLY A 141 4.79 21.01 17.12
N LYS A 142 3.85 20.15 16.72
CA LYS A 142 3.32 19.05 17.54
C LYS A 142 3.90 17.70 17.12
N GLU A 143 4.19 16.85 18.09
CA GLU A 143 4.54 15.46 17.83
C GLU A 143 3.39 14.74 17.12
N TRP A 144 3.72 13.67 16.39
CA TRP A 144 2.71 12.88 15.70
C TRP A 144 1.72 12.28 16.71
N ASP A 145 0.44 12.28 16.35
CA ASP A 145 -0.62 11.60 17.07
C ASP A 145 -1.55 10.86 16.10
N GLU A 146 -2.45 10.09 16.68
CA GLU A 146 -3.37 9.21 15.98
C GLU A 146 -4.42 9.90 15.08
N SER A 147 -4.51 11.23 15.09
CA SER A 147 -5.33 12.00 14.15
C SER A 147 -4.68 12.11 12.76
N LEU A 148 -3.41 11.70 12.62
CA LEU A 148 -2.66 11.71 11.38
C LEU A 148 -2.38 10.26 10.92
N PRO A 149 -2.30 10.02 9.60
CA PRO A 149 -2.01 8.68 9.09
C PRO A 149 -0.59 8.24 9.48
N THR A 150 -0.44 6.94 9.70
CA THR A 150 0.88 6.30 9.87
C THR A 150 1.59 6.18 8.53
N ASP A 151 2.91 5.99 8.55
CA ASP A 151 3.66 5.72 7.32
C ASP A 151 3.25 4.41 6.66
N CYS A 152 2.89 3.38 7.42
CA CYS A 152 2.37 2.14 6.84
C CYS A 152 1.12 2.41 6.00
N THR A 153 0.17 3.15 6.57
CA THR A 153 -1.08 3.55 5.90
C THR A 153 -0.80 4.39 4.65
N ILE A 154 0.16 5.32 4.73
CA ILE A 154 0.59 6.11 3.56
C ILE A 154 1.16 5.20 2.48
N ILE A 155 2.14 4.36 2.80
CA ILE A 155 2.83 3.53 1.81
C ILE A 155 1.90 2.51 1.16
N MET A 156 1.02 1.87 1.94
CA MET A 156 0.05 0.92 1.37
C MET A 156 -0.95 1.61 0.43
N HIS A 157 -1.42 2.81 0.78
CA HIS A 157 -2.27 3.62 -0.09
C HIS A 157 -1.56 4.00 -1.39
N LEU A 158 -0.32 4.52 -1.30
CA LEU A 158 0.44 4.92 -2.48
C LEU A 158 0.77 3.73 -3.40
N LEU A 159 1.14 2.59 -2.83
CA LEU A 159 1.34 1.34 -3.57
C LEU A 159 0.05 0.93 -4.30
N SER A 160 -1.08 0.96 -3.59
CA SER A 160 -2.37 0.57 -4.15
C SER A 160 -2.78 1.49 -5.31
N CYS A 161 -2.70 2.81 -5.12
CA CYS A 161 -2.98 3.78 -6.18
C CYS A 161 -2.03 3.64 -7.36
N TYR A 162 -0.74 3.40 -7.12
CA TYR A 162 0.19 3.16 -8.21
C TYR A 162 -0.21 1.92 -9.00
N LEU A 163 -0.43 0.78 -8.36
CA LEU A 163 -0.81 -0.46 -9.05
C LEU A 163 -2.17 -0.33 -9.74
N ASP A 164 -3.14 0.40 -9.19
CA ASP A 164 -4.41 0.71 -9.87
C ASP A 164 -4.21 1.43 -11.21
N THR A 165 -3.16 2.25 -11.34
CA THR A 165 -2.83 2.94 -12.61
C THR A 165 -2.04 2.06 -13.58
N GLN A 166 -1.36 1.02 -13.09
CA GLN A 166 -0.53 0.15 -13.91
C GLN A 166 -1.29 -1.08 -14.42
N LEU A 167 -2.27 -1.56 -13.66
CA LEU A 167 -3.04 -2.76 -13.98
C LEU A 167 -4.22 -2.44 -14.90
N MET A 168 -4.57 -3.38 -15.76
CA MET A 168 -5.79 -3.28 -16.56
C MET A 168 -7.03 -3.61 -15.71
N PRO A 169 -8.12 -2.83 -15.82
CA PRO A 169 -9.40 -3.18 -15.20
C PRO A 169 -9.89 -4.56 -15.65
N SER A 170 -10.58 -5.26 -14.75
CA SER A 170 -11.21 -6.53 -15.09
C SER A 170 -12.37 -6.30 -16.06
N PRO A 171 -12.47 -7.04 -17.18
CA PRO A 171 -13.62 -6.93 -18.09
C PRO A 171 -14.96 -7.22 -17.42
N ASN A 172 -14.96 -8.05 -16.37
CA ASN A 172 -16.16 -8.44 -15.64
C ASN A 172 -16.55 -7.43 -14.56
N LEU A 173 -15.60 -6.60 -14.10
CA LEU A 173 -15.78 -5.61 -13.04
C LEU A 173 -15.03 -4.31 -13.41
N PRO A 174 -15.46 -3.60 -14.47
CA PRO A 174 -14.73 -2.46 -15.01
C PRO A 174 -14.66 -1.27 -14.03
N ASP A 175 -15.65 -1.13 -13.16
CA ASP A 175 -15.71 -0.05 -12.15
C ASP A 175 -14.90 -0.35 -10.88
N THR A 176 -14.37 -1.57 -10.75
CA THR A 176 -13.55 -1.95 -9.60
C THR A 176 -12.09 -1.61 -9.85
N LYS A 177 -11.48 -0.90 -8.89
CA LYS A 177 -10.05 -0.57 -8.91
C LYS A 177 -9.21 -1.83 -9.10
N ALA A 178 -8.30 -1.79 -10.08
CA ALA A 178 -7.64 -2.98 -10.60
C ALA A 178 -6.78 -3.70 -9.54
N PHE A 179 -6.05 -2.95 -8.71
CA PHE A 179 -5.33 -3.50 -7.58
C PHE A 179 -6.15 -3.45 -6.30
N SER A 180 -6.54 -2.24 -5.88
CA SER A 180 -7.08 -2.02 -4.53
C SER A 180 -8.46 -2.63 -4.32
N GLY A 181 -9.16 -3.02 -5.39
CA GLY A 181 -10.45 -3.71 -5.32
C GLY A 181 -10.37 -5.23 -5.40
N HIS A 182 -9.22 -5.79 -5.77
CA HIS A 182 -9.06 -7.24 -5.99
C HIS A 182 -7.97 -7.88 -5.13
N TYR A 183 -6.90 -7.14 -4.83
CA TYR A 183 -5.69 -7.67 -4.20
C TYR A 183 -5.37 -7.02 -2.85
N TYR A 184 -6.24 -6.12 -2.37
CA TYR A 184 -6.14 -5.49 -1.06
C TYR A 184 -7.50 -5.42 -0.38
N VAL A 185 -7.56 -5.84 0.88
CA VAL A 185 -8.74 -5.78 1.75
C VAL A 185 -8.41 -4.93 2.97
N LYS A 186 -9.15 -3.84 3.21
CA LYS A 186 -8.94 -2.98 4.37
C LYS A 186 -9.52 -3.60 5.64
N ALA A 187 -9.09 -3.11 6.80
CA ALA A 187 -9.60 -3.58 8.09
C ALA A 187 -11.12 -3.37 8.25
N THR A 188 -11.67 -2.33 7.62
CA THR A 188 -13.11 -2.02 7.64
C THR A 188 -13.92 -2.85 6.63
N ASP A 189 -13.26 -3.48 5.68
CA ASP A 189 -13.93 -4.18 4.58
C ASP A 189 -14.28 -5.61 5.01
N LYS A 190 -15.42 -6.11 4.51
CA LYS A 190 -15.80 -7.49 4.75
C LYS A 190 -14.83 -8.43 4.05
N MET A 191 -14.27 -9.37 4.79
CA MET A 191 -13.39 -10.39 4.23
C MET A 191 -14.16 -11.23 3.19
N PRO A 192 -13.61 -11.40 1.96
CA PRO A 192 -14.21 -12.26 0.96
C PRO A 192 -14.13 -13.73 1.37
N ALA A 193 -15.01 -14.56 0.81
CA ALA A 193 -14.89 -16.01 0.95
C ALA A 193 -13.57 -16.48 0.30
N LEU A 194 -12.83 -17.31 1.02
CA LEU A 194 -11.57 -17.86 0.50
C LEU A 194 -11.87 -18.95 -0.53
N THR A 195 -11.05 -18.97 -1.58
CA THR A 195 -11.09 -19.96 -2.65
C THR A 195 -9.68 -20.44 -2.94
N PRO A 196 -9.49 -21.55 -3.67
CA PRO A 196 -8.15 -22.00 -4.07
C PRO A 196 -7.34 -20.97 -4.86
N ASN A 197 -8.00 -19.98 -5.49
CA ASN A 197 -7.36 -18.93 -6.30
C ASN A 197 -7.23 -17.59 -5.57
N SER A 198 -7.58 -17.52 -4.28
CA SER A 198 -7.51 -16.27 -3.52
C SER A 198 -6.06 -15.82 -3.33
N LEU A 199 -5.73 -14.59 -3.70
CA LEU A 199 -4.41 -14.00 -3.46
C LEU A 199 -4.57 -12.50 -3.19
N PHE A 200 -4.39 -12.07 -1.95
CA PHE A 200 -4.51 -10.65 -1.58
C PHE A 200 -3.80 -10.34 -0.26
N ILE A 201 -3.47 -9.06 -0.08
CA ILE A 201 -3.02 -8.50 1.19
C ILE A 201 -4.25 -8.06 1.97
N GLN A 202 -4.32 -8.40 3.26
CA GLN A 202 -5.35 -7.91 4.16
C GLN A 202 -4.73 -7.04 5.25
N GLU A 203 -5.26 -5.84 5.43
CA GLU A 203 -5.07 -5.05 6.65
C GLU A 203 -6.01 -5.56 7.73
N VAL A 204 -5.44 -5.97 8.86
CA VAL A 204 -6.18 -6.53 10.00
C VAL A 204 -6.45 -5.47 11.05
N SER A 205 -5.52 -4.52 11.19
CA SER A 205 -5.58 -3.45 12.17
C SER A 205 -4.89 -2.21 11.59
N GLU A 206 -5.50 -1.05 11.78
CA GLU A 206 -4.90 0.25 11.44
C GLU A 206 -3.97 0.75 12.57
N LYS A 207 -4.24 0.37 13.83
CA LYS A 207 -3.58 0.93 15.02
C LYS A 207 -3.36 -0.14 16.12
N PRO A 208 -2.13 -0.65 16.27
CA PRO A 208 -0.99 -0.45 15.35
C PRO A 208 -1.26 -1.10 13.98
N PRO A 209 -0.63 -0.62 12.89
CA PRO A 209 -0.77 -1.21 11.57
C PRO A 209 -0.35 -2.67 11.56
N HIS A 210 -1.19 -3.53 10.99
CA HIS A 210 -0.92 -4.96 10.86
C HIS A 210 -1.55 -5.52 9.58
N TYR A 211 -0.73 -6.19 8.79
CA TYR A 211 -1.05 -6.78 7.51
C TYR A 211 -0.71 -8.28 7.53
N ARG A 212 -1.50 -9.05 6.78
CA ARG A 212 -1.30 -10.47 6.51
C ARG A 212 -1.59 -10.76 5.04
N VAL A 213 -1.19 -11.94 4.57
CA VAL A 213 -1.38 -12.32 3.16
C VAL A 213 -2.22 -13.58 3.07
N ILE A 214 -3.18 -13.58 2.16
CA ILE A 214 -4.01 -14.74 1.86
C ILE A 214 -3.48 -15.36 0.58
N VAL A 215 -3.27 -16.68 0.60
CA VAL A 215 -2.86 -17.46 -0.58
C VAL A 215 -3.69 -18.75 -0.61
N GLY A 216 -4.52 -18.91 -1.63
CA GLY A 216 -5.58 -19.89 -1.67
C GLY A 216 -6.48 -19.79 -0.44
N GLU A 217 -6.66 -20.92 0.24
CA GLU A 217 -7.47 -21.01 1.46
C GLU A 217 -6.65 -20.85 2.74
N GLN A 218 -5.37 -20.45 2.64
CA GLN A 218 -4.51 -20.24 3.79
C GLN A 218 -4.28 -18.76 4.10
N ILE A 219 -4.21 -18.48 5.40
CA ILE A 219 -3.88 -17.18 5.96
C ILE A 219 -2.44 -17.23 6.46
N TYR A 220 -1.59 -16.39 5.89
CA TYR A 220 -0.19 -16.27 6.28
C TYR A 220 -0.01 -15.04 7.14
N GLU A 221 0.27 -15.27 8.41
CA GLU A 221 0.52 -14.21 9.37
C GLU A 221 1.94 -13.67 9.20
N MET A 222 2.10 -12.35 9.05
CA MET A 222 3.43 -11.74 8.91
C MET A 222 3.98 -11.30 10.26
N VAL A 223 5.29 -11.04 10.33
CA VAL A 223 5.94 -10.54 11.55
C VAL A 223 5.26 -9.23 11.95
N LYS A 224 4.99 -9.02 13.24
CA LYS A 224 4.40 -7.76 13.72
C LYS A 224 5.46 -6.65 13.73
N GLY A 225 5.00 -5.41 13.69
CA GLY A 225 5.86 -4.24 13.86
C GLY A 225 6.53 -3.76 12.58
N TYR A 226 7.76 -3.25 12.70
CA TYR A 226 8.45 -2.47 11.66
C TYR A 226 8.49 -3.11 10.27
N ASN A 227 8.69 -4.41 10.20
CA ASN A 227 8.84 -5.15 8.94
C ASN A 227 7.53 -5.69 8.38
N ASN A 228 6.41 -5.57 9.11
CA ASN A 228 5.15 -6.22 8.76
C ASN A 228 4.64 -5.87 7.35
N LEU A 229 4.55 -4.57 7.05
CA LEU A 229 4.09 -4.10 5.74
C LEU A 229 5.00 -4.60 4.62
N PHE A 230 6.32 -4.41 4.76
CA PHE A 230 7.28 -4.81 3.73
C PHE A 230 7.26 -6.32 3.48
N HIS A 231 7.23 -7.12 4.55
CA HIS A 231 7.15 -8.57 4.42
C HIS A 231 5.84 -9.01 3.76
N SER A 232 4.72 -8.36 4.07
CA SER A 232 3.43 -8.65 3.42
C SER A 232 3.48 -8.38 1.92
N ILE A 233 4.06 -7.24 1.51
CA ILE A 233 4.21 -6.88 0.09
C ILE A 233 5.17 -7.85 -0.62
N VAL A 234 6.35 -8.12 -0.03
CA VAL A 234 7.32 -9.05 -0.61
C VAL A 234 6.72 -10.46 -0.76
N PHE A 235 5.99 -10.92 0.25
CA PHE A 235 5.37 -12.25 0.24
C PHE A 235 4.27 -12.34 -0.82
N PHE A 236 3.46 -11.30 -0.97
CA PHE A 236 2.50 -11.18 -2.05
C PHE A 236 3.18 -11.24 -3.44
N ILE A 237 4.23 -10.44 -3.67
CA ILE A 237 4.99 -10.44 -4.94
C ILE A 237 5.59 -11.83 -5.22
N TYR A 238 6.15 -12.48 -4.21
CA TYR A 238 6.67 -13.84 -4.32
C TYR A 238 5.59 -14.81 -4.82
N HIS A 239 4.39 -14.76 -4.24
CA HIS A 239 3.30 -15.64 -4.65
C HIS A 239 2.72 -15.29 -6.02
N VAL A 240 2.65 -14.01 -6.41
CA VAL A 240 2.32 -13.65 -7.80
C VAL A 240 3.34 -14.27 -8.77
N ASN A 241 4.63 -14.22 -8.45
CA ASN A 241 5.65 -14.84 -9.28
C ASN A 241 5.50 -16.37 -9.38
N LYS A 242 5.22 -17.03 -8.25
CA LYS A 242 5.16 -18.50 -8.19
C LYS A 242 3.87 -19.09 -8.76
N LEU A 243 2.74 -18.45 -8.51
CA LEU A 243 1.42 -18.99 -8.88
C LEU A 243 0.97 -18.49 -10.24
N GLU A 244 1.26 -17.22 -10.56
CA GLU A 244 0.75 -16.55 -11.76
C GLU A 244 1.86 -16.24 -12.76
N GLN A 245 3.03 -16.89 -12.65
CA GLN A 245 4.17 -16.70 -13.54
C GLN A 245 4.60 -15.22 -13.67
N GLY A 246 4.45 -14.47 -12.56
CA GLY A 246 4.78 -13.05 -12.51
C GLY A 246 3.71 -12.14 -13.11
N MET A 247 2.54 -12.66 -13.45
CA MET A 247 1.41 -11.88 -13.96
C MET A 247 0.48 -11.46 -12.81
N LEU A 248 0.22 -10.17 -12.68
CA LEU A 248 -0.84 -9.66 -11.81
C LEU A 248 -2.02 -9.24 -12.70
N GLY A 249 -3.05 -10.07 -12.74
CA GLY A 249 -4.10 -9.97 -13.76
C GLY A 249 -3.51 -10.16 -15.15
N ARG A 250 -3.51 -9.10 -15.97
CA ARG A 250 -2.97 -9.14 -17.35
C ARG A 250 -1.64 -8.40 -17.52
N VAL A 251 -1.01 -7.96 -16.42
CA VAL A 251 0.21 -7.17 -16.47
C VAL A 251 1.36 -7.94 -15.84
N ASN A 252 2.50 -7.96 -16.52
CA ASN A 252 3.71 -8.63 -16.05
C ASN A 252 4.43 -7.77 -15.00
N LEU A 253 4.80 -8.36 -13.87
CA LEU A 253 5.55 -7.70 -12.79
C LEU A 253 7.07 -7.65 -13.07
N GLY A 254 7.58 -8.31 -14.10
CA GLY A 254 8.98 -8.25 -14.54
C GLY A 254 9.32 -6.98 -15.32
N ARG A 255 10.51 -6.95 -15.94
CA ARG A 255 11.04 -5.76 -16.65
C ARG A 255 10.13 -5.22 -17.75
N ALA A 256 9.38 -6.09 -18.41
CA ALA A 256 8.49 -5.72 -19.51
C ALA A 256 7.21 -4.97 -19.04
N GLY A 257 6.92 -4.98 -17.73
CA GLY A 257 5.80 -4.24 -17.16
C GLY A 257 6.24 -3.39 -15.96
N VAL A 258 5.78 -3.75 -14.76
CA VAL A 258 5.93 -2.90 -13.56
C VAL A 258 7.34 -2.96 -12.95
N ASN A 259 8.19 -3.88 -13.41
CA ASN A 259 9.57 -4.05 -12.97
C ASN A 259 9.72 -4.17 -11.45
N MET A 260 8.94 -5.06 -10.85
CA MET A 260 8.92 -5.43 -9.43
C MET A 260 9.61 -6.77 -9.14
N LEU A 261 9.71 -7.71 -10.10
CA LEU A 261 10.25 -9.04 -9.81
C LEU A 261 11.73 -9.07 -9.41
N TRP A 262 12.49 -8.03 -9.74
CA TRP A 262 13.86 -7.90 -9.23
C TRP A 262 13.93 -7.72 -7.71
N ILE A 263 12.82 -7.28 -7.08
CA ILE A 263 12.71 -7.17 -5.62
C ILE A 263 13.05 -8.50 -4.95
N ILE A 264 12.53 -9.60 -5.50
CA ILE A 264 12.75 -10.96 -5.01
C ILE A 264 13.95 -11.67 -5.66
N GLY A 265 14.92 -10.89 -6.16
CA GLY A 265 16.19 -11.41 -6.67
C GLY A 265 16.17 -11.96 -8.09
N GLN A 266 15.07 -11.82 -8.83
CA GLN A 266 15.07 -12.20 -10.25
C GLN A 266 15.78 -11.12 -11.08
N LYS A 267 17.06 -11.36 -11.37
CA LYS A 267 17.76 -10.75 -12.48
C LYS A 267 17.84 -11.82 -13.58
N GLU A 268 16.93 -11.74 -14.54
CA GLU A 268 17.09 -12.38 -15.84
C GLU A 268 17.52 -11.32 -16.87
#